data_AF-A0A9E5RHL4-F1
#
_entry.id   AF-A0A9E5RHL4-F1
#
_cell.length_a   1.000
_cell.length_b   1.000
_cell.length_c   1.000
_cell.angle_alpha   90.00
_cell.angle_beta   90.00
_cell.angle_gamma   90.00
#
_symmetry.space_group_name_H-M   'P 1'
#
loop_
_entity.id
_entity.type
_entity.pdbx_description
1 polymer ?
#
loop_
_entity_poly.entity_id
_entity_poly.type
_entity_poly.pdbx_seq_one_letter_code
_entity_poly.pdbx_strand_id
1 'polypeptide(L)' 'MKKSVISVHLPTKWRSLHCNRDGFFEVVELWVENTLMIELLPPAIAHHYLSFMRPENLKQMLSAEAVLA' A
#
# COMPACT_ATOMS: atom_id res chain seq x y z
N MET A 1 7.70 7.02 -0.20
CA MET A 1 7.00 5.88 -0.82
C MET A 1 7.91 5.08 -1.75
N LYS A 2 8.29 3.85 -1.38
CA LYS A 2 9.09 2.94 -2.23
C LYS A 2 8.15 1.94 -2.90
N LYS A 3 8.18 1.87 -4.24
CA LYS A 3 7.41 0.89 -5.03
C LYS A 3 8.36 -0.14 -5.62
N SER A 4 8.05 -1.42 -5.44
CA SER A 4 8.74 -2.52 -6.09
C SER A 4 7.84 -3.12 -7.17
N VAL A 5 8.37 -3.26 -8.37
CA VAL A 5 7.62 -3.76 -9.53
C VAL A 5 7.84 -5.26 -9.65
N ILE A 6 6.79 -6.06 -9.53
CA ILE A 6 6.81 -7.47 -9.96
C ILE A 6 6.11 -7.47 -11.32
N SER A 7 6.88 -7.31 -12.39
CA SER A 7 6.30 -7.20 -13.74
C SER A 7 6.05 -8.59 -14.31
N VAL A 8 4.80 -9.00 -14.44
CA VAL A 8 4.40 -10.07 -15.36
C VAL A 8 4.08 -9.40 -16.70
N HIS A 9 5.02 -9.47 -17.64
CA HIS A 9 4.83 -8.94 -18.99
C HIS A 9 4.10 -9.98 -19.85
N LEU A 10 2.83 -9.72 -20.13
CA LEU A 10 2.09 -10.27 -21.27
C LEU A 10 1.77 -9.08 -22.20
N PRO A 11 1.29 -9.29 -23.44
CA PRO A 11 0.86 -8.22 -24.35
C PRO A 11 -0.23 -7.29 -23.77
N THR A 12 -0.77 -7.63 -22.61
CA THR A 12 -1.80 -6.92 -21.89
C THR A 12 -1.19 -5.77 -21.07
N LYS A 13 -1.81 -4.58 -21.12
CA LYS A 13 -1.42 -3.38 -20.37
C LYS A 13 -1.67 -3.49 -18.85
N TRP A 14 -1.64 -4.69 -18.31
CA TRP A 14 -1.94 -4.99 -16.91
C TRP A 14 -0.63 -5.13 -16.15
N ARG A 15 -0.55 -4.55 -14.96
CA ARG A 15 0.64 -4.65 -14.11
C ARG A 15 0.26 -4.70 -12.64
N SER A 16 1.07 -5.37 -11.84
CA SER A 16 0.97 -5.34 -10.38
C SER A 16 2.24 -4.76 -9.76
N LEU A 17 2.08 -3.99 -8.68
CA LEU A 17 3.17 -3.39 -7.92
C LEU A 17 2.99 -3.75 -6.44
N HIS A 18 4.09 -4.11 -5.77
CA HIS A 18 4.11 -4.18 -4.32
C HIS A 18 4.62 -2.85 -3.77
N CYS A 19 3.77 -2.15 -3.03
CA CYS A 19 3.99 -0.78 -2.57
C CYS A 19 4.11 -0.72 -1.05
N ASN A 20 5.17 -0.10 -0.58
CA ASN A 20 5.38 0.19 0.84
C ASN A 20 5.13 1.69 1.11
N ARG A 21 4.18 1.98 2.01
CA ARG A 21 3.80 3.34 2.41
C ARG A 21 4.67 3.80 3.57
N ASP A 22 5.95 3.99 3.28
CA ASP A 22 6.95 4.56 4.20
C ASP A 22 7.03 3.84 5.55
N GLY A 23 6.93 2.52 5.53
CA GLY A 23 6.99 1.65 6.71
C GLY A 23 5.69 1.52 7.50
N PHE A 24 4.66 2.32 7.19
CA PHE A 24 3.38 2.24 7.90
C PHE A 24 2.61 0.96 7.57
N PHE A 25 2.41 0.71 6.27
CA PHE A 25 1.77 -0.50 5.77
C PHE A 25 2.12 -0.76 4.30
N GLU A 26 1.68 -1.91 3.80
CA GLU A 26 1.93 -2.38 2.44
C GLU A 26 0.62 -2.69 1.72
N VAL A 27 0.61 -2.48 0.40
CA VAL A 27 -0.51 -2.83 -0.49
C VAL A 27 0.03 -3.39 -1.81
N VAL A 28 -0.79 -4.15 -2.52
CA VAL A 28 -0.53 -4.51 -3.93
C VAL A 28 -1.41 -3.64 -4.82
N GLU A 29 -0.81 -2.81 -5.67
CA GLU A 29 -1.54 -2.05 -6.69
C GLU A 29 -1.68 -2.91 -7.95
N LEU A 30 -2.91 -3.26 -8.33
CA LEU A 30 -3.23 -3.83 -9.63
C LEU A 30 -3.70 -2.72 -10.56
N TRP A 31 -2.96 -2.52 -11.65
CA TRP A 31 -3.29 -1.56 -12.70
C TRP A 31 -3.87 -2.31 -13.90
N VAL A 32 -5.12 -2.01 -14.22
CA VAL A 32 -5.84 -2.51 -15.39
C VAL A 32 -5.74 -1.48 -16.49
N GLU A 33 -5.13 -1.89 -17.61
CA GLU A 33 -4.87 -1.06 -18.79
C GLU A 33 -4.15 0.26 -18.52
N ASN A 34 -3.50 0.36 -17.36
CA ASN A 34 -2.89 1.58 -16.84
C ASN A 34 -3.88 2.77 -16.70
N THR A 35 -5.18 2.50 -16.60
CA THR A 35 -6.24 3.51 -16.41
C THR A 35 -7.00 3.35 -15.10
N LEU A 36 -7.18 2.11 -14.63
CA LEU A 36 -7.79 1.80 -13.35
C LEU A 36 -6.75 1.19 -12.41
N MET A 37 -6.61 1.75 -11.20
CA MET A 37 -5.79 1.20 -10.12
C MET A 37 -6.69 0.64 -9.03
N ILE A 38 -6.45 -0.61 -8.65
CA ILE A 38 -7.12 -1.30 -7.56
C ILE A 38 -6.06 -1.62 -6.50
N GLU A 39 -6.29 -1.21 -5.26
CA GLU A 39 -5.45 -1.61 -4.13
C GLU A 39 -5.98 -2.91 -3.53
N LEU A 40 -5.11 -3.90 -3.45
CA LEU A 40 -5.37 -5.22 -2.90
C LEU A 40 -4.61 -5.39 -1.59
N LEU A 41 -5.25 -6.02 -0.62
CA LEU A 41 -4.67 -6.43 0.67
C LEU A 41 -4.64 -7.97 0.75
N PRO A 42 -3.64 -8.62 0.12
CA PRO A 42 -3.45 -10.07 0.27
C PRO A 42 -3.30 -10.47 1.74
N PRO A 43 -3.73 -11.68 2.13
CA PRO A 43 -3.61 -12.17 3.51
C PRO A 43 -2.19 -12.03 4.10
N ALA A 44 -1.16 -12.18 3.25
CA ALA A 44 0.24 -12.03 3.64
C ALA A 44 0.59 -10.65 4.23
N ILE A 45 -0.10 -9.57 3.83
CA ILE A 45 0.19 -8.19 4.29
C ILE A 45 -1.01 -7.51 4.97
N ALA A 46 -2.21 -8.08 4.86
CA ALA A 46 -3.44 -7.49 5.40
C ALA A 46 -3.37 -7.24 6.92
N HIS A 47 -2.69 -8.10 7.67
CA HIS A 47 -2.57 -7.96 9.13
C HIS A 47 -1.78 -6.71 9.54
N HIS A 48 -0.73 -6.33 8.79
CA HIS A 48 0.00 -5.08 9.01
C HIS A 48 -0.90 -3.86 8.77
N TYR A 49 -1.64 -3.85 7.66
CA TYR A 49 -2.61 -2.80 7.36
C TYR A 49 -3.68 -2.67 8.45
N LEU A 50 -4.32 -3.78 8.83
CA LEU A 50 -5.37 -3.78 9.86
C LEU A 50 -4.84 -3.34 11.23
N SER A 51 -3.60 -3.71 11.57
CA SER A 51 -2.95 -3.23 12.80
C SER A 51 -2.74 -1.72 12.74
N PHE A 52 -2.17 -1.20 11.64
CA PHE A 52 -1.92 0.22 11.46
C PHE A 52 -3.21 1.07 11.51
N MET A 53 -4.28 0.60 10.87
CA MET A 53 -5.58 1.30 10.80
C MET A 53 -6.39 1.26 12.10
N ARG A 54 -5.87 0.67 13.18
CA ARG A 54 -6.54 0.73 14.49
C ARG A 54 -6.59 2.17 15.00
N PRO A 55 -7.71 2.61 15.59
CA PRO A 55 -7.88 3.99 16.04
C PRO A 55 -6.75 4.49 16.95
N GLU A 56 -6.23 3.63 17.83
CA GLU A 56 -5.16 3.97 18.77
C GLU A 56 -3.85 4.29 18.04
N ASN A 57 -3.52 3.49 17.03
CA ASN A 57 -2.30 3.66 16.22
C ASN A 57 -2.40 4.86 15.29
N LEU A 58 -3.59 5.12 14.72
CA LEU A 58 -3.85 6.32 13.92
C LEU A 58 -3.75 7.59 14.77
N LYS A 59 -4.30 7.59 15.99
CA LYS A 59 -4.15 8.72 16.93
C LYS A 59 -2.68 9.00 17.24
N GLN A 60 -1.90 7.95 17.50
CA GLN A 60 -0.46 8.09 17.73
C GLN A 60 0.25 8.72 16.52
N MET A 61 0.02 8.21 15.32
CA MET A 61 0.61 8.76 14.09
C MET A 61 0.26 10.25 13.90
N LEU A 62 -1.03 10.60 13.97
CA LEU A 62 -1.49 11.97 13.78
C LEU A 62 -0.95 12.92 14.86
N SER A 63 -0.84 12.43 16.10
CA SER A 63 -0.25 13.22 17.20
C SER A 63 1.26 13.41 17.05
N ALA A 64 1.98 12.42 16.52
CA ALA A 64 3.41 12.52 16.27
C ALA A 64 3.73 13.49 15.12
N GLU A 65 2.89 13.50 14.08
CA GLU A 65 3.02 14.42 12.94
C GLU A 65 2.75 15.88 13.36
N ALA A 66 1.76 16.11 14.24
CA ALA A 66 1.48 17.44 14.81
C ALA A 66 2.58 18.00 15.73
N VAL A 67 3.49 17.15 16.23
CA VAL A 67 4.63 17.55 17.07
C VAL A 67 5.87 17.87 16.23
N LEU A 68 5.89 17.43 14.96
CA LEU A 68 6.99 17.64 14.02
C LEU A 68 6.70 18.71 12.95
N ALA A 69 5.47 19.25 12.91
CA ALA A 69 5.04 20.35 12.03
C ALA A 69 5.13 21.70 12.75
#